data_AF-A0A4Y1QVG6-F1
#
_entry.id   AF-A0A4Y1QVG6-F1
#
_cell.length_a   1.000
_cell.length_b   1.000
_cell.length_c   1.000
_cell.angle_alpha   90.00
_cell.angle_beta   90.00
_cell.angle_gamma   90.00
#
_symmetry.space_group_name_H-M   'P 1'
#
loop_
_entity.id
_entity.type
_entity.pdbx_description
1 polymer ?
#
loop_
_entity_poly.entity_id
_entity_poly.type
_entity_poly.pdbx_seq_one_letter_code
_entity_poly.pdbx_strand_id
1 'polypeptide(L)' 'MKRGMVKMMKKKIKIKKIDYLPARQVTFSKRRRGIFKKAAELSVLCESKVAVVIFSATGKLFDYSSSRYQQHTL' A
#
# COMPACT_ATOMS: atom_id res chain seq x y z
N MET A 1 29.61 14.57 8.87
CA MET A 1 29.04 13.48 9.69
C MET A 1 28.13 12.62 8.82
N LYS A 2 28.59 11.47 8.31
CA LYS A 2 27.73 10.55 7.54
C LYS A 2 26.91 9.73 8.55
N ARG A 3 25.64 10.08 8.76
CA ARG A 3 24.72 9.24 9.55
C ARG A 3 24.56 7.91 8.81
N GLY A 4 25.17 6.85 9.34
CA GLY A 4 25.02 5.50 8.80
C GLY A 4 23.54 5.12 8.77
N MET A 5 23.04 4.71 7.61
CA MET A 5 21.67 4.20 7.47
C MET A 5 21.58 2.83 8.14
N VAL A 6 21.16 2.80 9.40
CA VAL A 6 20.90 1.53 10.11
C VAL A 6 19.68 0.86 9.46
N LYS A 7 19.89 -0.33 8.89
CA LYS A 7 18.83 -1.16 8.29
C LYS A 7 17.91 -1.69 9.40
N MET A 8 16.82 -0.97 9.69
CA MET A 8 15.81 -1.45 10.63
C MET A 8 15.10 -2.69 10.07
N MET A 9 15.21 -3.82 10.79
CA MET A 9 14.47 -5.03 10.50
C MET A 9 12.96 -4.87 10.73
N LYS A 10 12.16 -5.64 9.98
CA LYS A 10 10.70 -5.67 10.10
C LYS A 10 10.32 -6.26 11.47
N LYS A 11 9.84 -5.41 12.37
CA LYS A 11 9.26 -5.86 13.65
C LYS A 11 7.88 -6.47 13.42
N LYS A 12 7.59 -7.60 14.07
CA LYS A 12 6.22 -8.14 14.16
C LYS A 12 5.37 -7.15 14.97
N ILE A 13 4.14 -6.90 14.52
CA ILE A 13 3.17 -6.03 15.21
C ILE A 13 1.85 -6.77 15.36
N LYS A 14 1.09 -6.48 16.43
CA LYS A 14 -0.27 -7.00 16.62
C LYS A 14 -1.20 -6.46 15.51
N ILE A 15 -2.17 -7.25 15.06
CA ILE A 15 -3.21 -6.81 14.11
C ILE A 15 -4.28 -6.05 14.91
N LYS A 16 -4.00 -4.76 15.14
CA LYS A 16 -4.90 -3.79 15.77
C LYS A 16 -4.63 -2.40 15.19
N LYS A 17 -5.49 -1.43 15.49
CA LYS A 17 -5.26 -0.02 15.13
C LYS A 17 -3.92 0.44 15.71
N ILE A 18 -3.11 1.13 14.89
CA ILE A 18 -1.84 1.73 15.32
C ILE A 18 -2.17 3.10 15.94
N ASP A 19 -1.83 3.27 17.22
CA ASP A 19 -2.19 4.48 17.97
C ASP A 19 -1.32 5.68 17.56
N TYR A 20 0.00 5.48 17.46
CA TYR A 20 0.94 6.53 17.06
C TYR A 20 0.74 6.95 15.60
N LEU A 21 0.30 8.19 15.39
CA LEU A 21 -0.10 8.73 14.08
C LEU A 21 0.99 8.62 13.00
N PRO A 22 2.26 9.03 13.24
CA PRO A 22 3.29 8.92 12.21
C PRO A 22 3.58 7.47 11.80
N ALA A 23 3.62 6.54 12.76
CA ALA A 23 3.78 5.12 12.44
C ALA A 23 2.58 4.57 11.68
N ARG A 24 1.36 5.01 11.99
CA ARG A 24 0.15 4.63 11.26
C ARG A 24 0.19 5.12 9.81
N GLN A 25 0.59 6.37 9.58
CA GLN A 25 0.72 6.96 8.24
C GLN A 25 1.78 6.23 7.40
N VAL A 26 2.98 6.01 7.96
CA VAL A 26 4.04 5.27 7.26
C VAL A 26 3.62 3.83 6.97
N THR A 27 2.96 3.16 7.93
CA THR A 27 2.48 1.79 7.76
C THR A 27 1.39 1.72 6.70
N PHE A 28 0.44 2.66 6.69
CA PHE A 28 -0.58 2.77 5.66
C PHE A 28 0.05 2.88 4.28
N SER A 29 0.96 3.83 4.08
CA SER A 29 1.64 4.03 2.80
C SER A 29 2.39 2.80 2.31
N LYS A 30 3.10 2.11 3.21
CA LYS A 30 3.85 0.88 2.87
C LYS A 30 2.92 -0.30 2.56
N ARG A 31 1.88 -0.52 3.38
CA ARG A 31 0.94 -1.64 3.18
C ARG A 31 0.07 -1.44 1.96
N ARG A 32 -0.46 -0.24 1.74
CA ARG A 32 -1.21 0.12 0.54
C ARG A 32 -0.43 -0.20 -0.73
N ARG A 33 0.83 0.25 -0.80
CA ARG A 33 1.73 -0.08 -1.92
C ARG A 33 1.93 -1.58 -2.10
N GLY A 34 2.14 -2.32 -1.01
CA GLY A 34 2.28 -3.77 -1.04
C GLY A 34 1.03 -4.49 -1.56
N ILE A 35 -0.16 -4.04 -1.15
CA ILE A 35 -1.45 -4.57 -1.63
C ILE A 35 -1.61 -4.31 -3.12
N PHE A 36 -1.36 -3.08 -3.59
CA PHE A 36 -1.47 -2.75 -5.01
C PHE A 36 -0.52 -3.59 -5.87
N LYS A 37 0.73 -3.78 -5.41
CA LYS A 37 1.68 -4.65 -6.09
C LYS A 37 1.15 -6.09 -6.19
N LYS A 38 0.58 -6.63 -5.11
CA LYS A 38 0.03 -7.99 -5.11
C LYS A 38 -1.22 -8.14 -5.97
N ALA A 39 -2.09 -7.13 -5.99
CA ALA A 39 -3.26 -7.10 -6.87
C ALA A 39 -2.84 -7.09 -8.35
N ALA A 40 -1.83 -6.29 -8.69
CA ALA A 40 -1.26 -6.27 -10.04
C ALA A 40 -0.63 -7.62 -10.42
N GLU A 41 0.23 -8.17 -9.57
CA GLU A 41 0.82 -9.51 -9.79
C GLU A 41 -0.26 -10.58 -10.02
N LEU A 42 -1.31 -10.60 -9.20
CA LEU A 42 -2.41 -11.56 -9.33
C LEU A 42 -3.19 -11.40 -10.64
N SER A 43 -3.45 -10.16 -11.05
CA SER A 43 -4.15 -9.89 -12.32
C SER A 43 -3.37 -10.38 -13.54
N VAL A 44 -2.04 -10.27 -13.52
CA VAL A 44 -1.16 -10.69 -14.61
C VAL A 44 -0.97 -12.20 -14.60
N LEU A 45 -0.64 -12.79 -13.45
CA LEU A 45 -0.31 -14.22 -13.35
C LEU A 45 -1.50 -15.13 -13.61
N CYS A 46 -2.71 -14.67 -13.30
CA CYS A 46 -3.92 -15.49 -13.39
C CYS A 46 -4.97 -14.92 -14.34
N GLU A 47 -4.60 -13.91 -15.15
CA GLU A 47 -5.50 -13.20 -16.08
C GLU A 47 -6.82 -12.74 -15.43
N SER A 48 -6.75 -12.42 -14.13
CA SER A 48 -7.94 -12.17 -13.32
C SER A 48 -8.31 -10.68 -13.29
N LYS A 49 -9.62 -10.40 -13.27
CA LYS A 49 -10.14 -9.06 -13.02
C LYS A 49 -10.07 -8.78 -11.52
N VAL A 50 -9.30 -7.76 -11.12
CA VAL A 50 -9.02 -7.42 -9.72
C VAL A 50 -9.23 -5.92 -9.53
N ALA A 51 -9.91 -5.55 -8.46
CA ALA A 51 -10.06 -4.16 -8.03
C ALA A 51 -9.74 -4.03 -6.54
N VAL A 52 -9.10 -2.94 -6.15
CA VAL A 52 -8.79 -2.58 -4.76
C VAL A 52 -9.23 -1.15 -4.53
N VAL A 53 -10.00 -0.92 -3.46
CA VAL A 53 -10.49 0.41 -3.06
C VAL A 53 -10.09 0.66 -1.61
N ILE A 54 -9.40 1.77 -1.35
CA ILE A 54 -8.90 2.12 -0.01
C ILE A 54 -9.17 3.59 0.27
N PHE A 55 -9.91 3.87 1.34
CA PHE A 55 -10.04 5.21 1.90
C PHE A 55 -9.04 5.42 3.04
N SER A 56 -8.32 6.54 3.02
CA SER A 56 -7.51 6.94 4.18
C SER A 56 -8.40 7.43 5.33
N ALA A 57 -7.82 7.54 6.53
CA ALA A 57 -8.49 8.20 7.66
C ALA A 57 -8.83 9.68 7.40
N THR A 58 -8.28 10.29 6.33
CA THR A 58 -8.59 11.65 5.89
C THR A 58 -9.62 11.67 4.76
N GLY A 59 -10.25 10.53 4.43
CA GLY A 59 -11.24 10.42 3.36
C GLY A 59 -10.66 10.37 1.94
N LYS A 60 -9.33 10.36 1.77
CA LYS A 60 -8.71 10.30 0.45
C LYS A 60 -8.83 8.90 -0.13
N LEU A 61 -9.37 8.81 -1.35
CA LEU A 61 -9.45 7.58 -2.12
C LEU A 61 -8.09 7.21 -2.72
N PHE A 62 -7.77 5.92 -2.64
CA PHE A 62 -6.70 5.26 -3.36
C PHE A 62 -7.23 3.96 -3.92
N ASP A 63 -7.11 3.77 -5.22
CA ASP A 63 -7.64 2.61 -5.92
C ASP A 63 -6.62 1.99 -6.90
N TYR A 64 -6.91 0.75 -7.26
CA TYR A 64 -6.27 0.01 -8.34
C TYR A 64 -7.33 -0.84 -9.04
N SER A 65 -7.34 -0.86 -10.36
CA SER A 65 -8.20 -1.73 -11.16
C SER A 65 -7.39 -2.38 -12.29
N SER A 66 -7.57 -3.68 -12.54
CA SER A 66 -6.97 -4.36 -13.68
C SER A 66 -7.73 -4.18 -15.00
N SER A 67 -8.86 -3.46 -14.98
CA SER A 67 -9.57 -3.09 -16.21
C SER A 67 -8.74 -2.11 -17.04
N ARG A 68 -8.68 -2.33 -18.37
CA ARG A 68 -7.96 -1.50 -19.35
C ARG A 68 -8.33 0.00 -19.40
N TYR A 69 -9.31 0.44 -18.62
CA TYR A 69 -9.82 1.83 -18.58
C TYR A 69 -9.54 2.57 -17.27
N GLN A 70 -8.33 2.42 -16.71
CA GLN A 70 -7.75 3.53 -15.94
C GLN A 70 -6.63 4.15 -16.76
N GLN A 71 -7.04 5.04 -17.67
CA GLN A 71 -6.19 6.15 -18.08
C GLN A 71 -5.97 7.10 -16.89
N HIS A 72 -4.93 7.92 -17.04
CA HIS A 72 -4.63 9.17 -16.32
C HIS A 72 -3.78 9.03 -15.03
N THR A 73 -2.63 9.69 -14.87
CA THR A 73 -2.05 10.88 -15.56
C THR A 73 -0.54 10.94 -15.28
N LEU A 74 0.26 11.27 -16.31
CA LEU A 74 1.68 11.69 -16.33
C LEU A 74 2.69 10.92 -15.46
#